data_AF-A0A9D8BUH1-F1
#
_entry.id   AF-A0A9D8BUH1-F1
#
_cell.length_a   1.000
_cell.length_b   1.000
_cell.length_c   1.000
_cell.angle_alpha   90.00
_cell.angle_beta   90.00
_cell.angle_gamma   90.00
#
_symmetry.space_group_name_H-M   'P 1'
#
loop_
_entity.id
_entity.type
_entity.pdbx_description
1 polymer ?
#
loop_
_entity_poly.entity_id
_entity_poly.type
_entity_poly.pdbx_seq_one_letter_code
_entity_poly.pdbx_strand_id
1 'polypeptide(L)'
;MKREKRVLLVNDDGSDAPGLWALYREIRKIAECVVLAPMREQSGRGHAITVRQSMALEALKRGGRKVGYRLDGTPADCVKLALSRLYRGQIALVISGVNWGANVGHNILYSGTVGAALEAAMCGLPAIAVSLRDEAASGGRAPTHYATAARVARNLAVAILASGLPPGVALNVNVPNLPAREIAGFGLTRQGRETYVDLFEMTRSGSPGADTTLCTNLGGERVSSRQTSQLLDDIALNNRLISITPLHQNLTCESAIDLLREQLGRVRIV
;
A
#
# COMPACT_ATOMS: atom_id res chain seq x y z
N MET A 1 -23.46 4.65 23.82
CA MET A 1 -22.30 3.74 23.90
C MET A 1 -21.31 4.12 22.80
N LYS A 2 -20.10 4.61 23.11
CA LYS A 2 -19.04 4.77 22.10
C LYS A 2 -18.71 3.37 21.59
N ARG A 3 -19.02 3.07 20.31
CA ARG A 3 -18.52 1.84 19.66
C ARG A 3 -17.01 1.79 19.84
N GLU A 4 -16.49 0.68 20.34
CA GLU A 4 -15.05 0.43 20.35
C GLU A 4 -14.52 0.57 18.93
N LYS A 5 -13.52 1.43 18.73
CA LYS A 5 -12.95 1.70 17.41
C LYS A 5 -12.06 0.53 17.04
N ARG A 6 -12.44 -0.24 16.02
CA ARG A 6 -11.65 -1.35 15.48
C ARG A 6 -10.80 -0.90 14.31
N VAL A 7 -9.54 -1.32 14.28
CA VAL A 7 -8.61 -1.09 13.16
C VAL A 7 -8.45 -2.38 12.37
N LEU A 8 -8.65 -2.30 11.06
CA LEU A 8 -8.39 -3.39 10.12
C LEU A 8 -6.95 -3.30 9.61
N LEU A 9 -6.21 -4.40 9.69
CA LEU A 9 -4.89 -4.53 9.07
C LEU A 9 -4.95 -5.43 7.84
N VAL A 10 -4.30 -4.98 6.77
CA VAL A 10 -4.18 -5.64 5.47
C VAL A 10 -2.73 -5.50 4.99
N ASN A 11 -2.30 -6.28 4.00
CA ASN A 11 -1.05 -6.09 3.26
C ASN A 11 -1.13 -6.81 1.90
N ASP A 12 -0.07 -6.74 1.11
CA ASP A 12 0.18 -7.55 -0.09
C ASP A 12 1.28 -8.61 0.08
N ASP A 13 2.17 -8.51 1.09
CA ASP A 13 3.17 -9.55 1.39
C ASP A 13 2.57 -10.89 1.91
N GLY A 14 1.28 -10.91 2.24
CA GLY A 14 0.55 -12.08 2.73
C GLY A 14 0.50 -12.23 4.26
N SER A 15 -0.31 -13.19 4.73
CA SER A 15 -0.72 -13.32 6.13
C SER A 15 0.39 -13.70 7.13
N ASP A 16 1.51 -14.24 6.63
CA ASP A 16 2.66 -14.61 7.45
C ASP A 16 3.74 -13.53 7.50
N ALA A 17 3.55 -12.42 6.78
CA ALA A 17 4.56 -11.38 6.60
C ALA A 17 5.01 -10.73 7.93
N PRO A 18 6.32 -10.56 8.16
CA PRO A 18 6.83 -9.95 9.39
C PRO A 18 6.38 -8.51 9.58
N GLY A 19 6.24 -7.73 8.49
CA GLY A 19 5.77 -6.34 8.52
C GLY A 19 4.35 -6.20 9.04
N LEU A 20 3.44 -7.08 8.61
CA LEU A 20 2.06 -7.14 9.11
C LEU A 20 2.01 -7.42 10.62
N TRP A 21 2.84 -8.35 11.10
CA TRP A 21 2.88 -8.69 12.52
C TRP A 21 3.57 -7.63 13.38
N ALA A 22 4.54 -6.89 12.84
CA ALA A 22 5.09 -5.71 13.51
C ALA A 22 4.01 -4.64 13.68
N LEU A 23 3.21 -4.39 12.63
CA LEU A 23 2.09 -3.47 12.65
C LEU A 23 1.03 -3.89 13.68
N TYR A 24 0.61 -5.16 13.65
CA TYR A 24 -0.34 -5.72 14.62
C TYR A 24 0.09 -5.49 16.08
N ARG A 25 1.38 -5.69 16.39
CA ARG A 25 1.93 -5.47 17.73
C ARG A 25 1.82 -4.04 18.22
N GLU A 26 1.95 -3.05 17.32
CA GLU A 26 1.86 -1.64 17.68
C GLU A 26 0.40 -1.15 17.74
N ILE A 27 -0.44 -1.54 16.79
CA ILE A 27 -1.82 -1.07 16.70
C ILE A 27 -2.70 -1.62 17.83
N ARG A 28 -2.49 -2.88 18.24
CA ARG A 28 -3.23 -3.47 19.38
C ARG A 28 -3.02 -2.75 20.72
N LYS A 29 -2.03 -1.86 20.81
CA LYS A 29 -1.78 -1.04 22.02
C LYS A 29 -2.76 0.13 22.14
N ILE A 30 -3.44 0.51 21.04
CA ILE A 30 -4.28 1.72 20.99
C ILE A 30 -5.74 1.43 20.59
N ALA A 31 -6.02 0.26 20.00
CA ALA A 31 -7.34 -0.09 19.50
C ALA A 31 -7.53 -1.62 19.40
N GLU A 32 -8.78 -2.06 19.31
CA GLU A 32 -9.07 -3.42 18.88
C GLU A 32 -8.56 -3.60 17.44
N CYS A 33 -7.88 -4.72 17.17
CA CYS A 33 -7.18 -4.92 15.92
C CYS A 33 -7.57 -6.26 15.29
N VAL A 34 -8.02 -6.24 14.03
CA VAL A 34 -8.34 -7.43 13.25
C VAL A 34 -7.51 -7.46 11.98
N VAL A 35 -7.08 -8.65 11.58
CA VAL A 35 -6.28 -8.88 10.37
C VAL A 35 -7.15 -9.49 9.27
N LEU A 36 -7.06 -8.97 8.05
CA LEU A 36 -7.52 -9.66 6.85
C LEU A 36 -6.44 -9.50 5.78
N ALA A 37 -5.72 -10.58 5.49
CA ALA A 37 -4.56 -10.54 4.60
C ALA A 37 -4.64 -11.66 3.55
N PRO A 38 -4.01 -11.48 2.37
CA PRO A 38 -3.88 -12.55 1.39
C PRO A 38 -3.19 -13.79 1.98
N MET A 39 -3.55 -14.99 1.49
CA MET A 39 -2.88 -16.23 1.87
C MET A 39 -1.43 -16.31 1.38
N ARG A 40 -1.11 -15.61 0.29
CA ARG A 40 0.19 -15.61 -0.40
C ARG A 40 0.58 -14.18 -0.77
N GLU A 41 1.83 -13.98 -1.16
CA GLU A 41 2.30 -12.71 -1.69
C GLU A 41 1.49 -12.27 -2.94
N GLN A 42 1.16 -10.99 -3.01
CA GLN A 42 0.36 -10.34 -4.05
C GLN A 42 1.00 -9.02 -4.52
N SER A 43 2.33 -8.92 -4.45
CA SER A 43 3.11 -7.80 -4.98
C SER A 43 2.80 -7.55 -6.46
N GLY A 44 2.74 -6.28 -6.88
CA GLY A 44 2.48 -5.90 -8.27
C GLY A 44 1.03 -6.03 -8.76
N ARG A 45 0.08 -6.38 -7.88
CA ARG A 45 -1.35 -6.49 -8.23
C ARG A 45 -2.08 -5.15 -8.34
N GLY A 46 -1.46 -4.05 -7.93
CA GLY A 46 -2.09 -2.73 -7.90
C GLY A 46 -3.41 -2.76 -7.15
N HIS A 47 -4.47 -2.31 -7.82
CA HIS A 47 -5.84 -2.29 -7.27
C HIS A 47 -6.74 -3.39 -7.88
N ALA A 48 -6.17 -4.55 -8.20
CA ALA A 48 -6.94 -5.67 -8.73
C ALA A 48 -8.00 -6.19 -7.74
N ILE A 49 -9.13 -6.65 -8.27
CA ILE A 49 -10.22 -7.30 -7.51
C ILE A 49 -10.60 -8.62 -8.19
N THR A 50 -11.05 -9.59 -7.41
CA THR A 50 -11.52 -10.87 -7.91
C THR A 50 -13.02 -10.81 -8.17
N VAL A 51 -13.43 -11.07 -9.42
CA VAL A 51 -14.84 -11.07 -9.82
C VAL A 51 -15.18 -12.40 -10.48
N ARG A 52 -16.36 -12.95 -10.16
CA ARG A 52 -16.90 -14.20 -10.74
C ARG A 52 -16.11 -15.48 -10.41
N GLN A 53 -15.21 -15.43 -9.44
CA GLN A 53 -14.48 -16.60 -8.92
C GLN A 53 -14.67 -16.69 -7.40
N SER A 54 -14.74 -17.93 -6.88
CA SER A 54 -14.82 -18.19 -5.44
C SER A 54 -13.45 -18.00 -4.79
N MET A 55 -13.41 -17.33 -3.64
CA MET A 55 -12.19 -17.15 -2.83
C MET A 55 -12.28 -17.96 -1.54
N ALA A 56 -11.22 -18.69 -1.19
CA ALA A 56 -11.14 -19.41 0.07
C ALA A 56 -10.88 -18.44 1.24
N LEU A 57 -11.60 -18.60 2.35
CA LEU A 57 -11.43 -17.80 3.56
C LEU A 57 -11.14 -18.70 4.75
N GLU A 58 -10.02 -18.45 5.44
CA GLU A 58 -9.61 -19.25 6.58
C GLU A 58 -9.37 -18.40 7.83
N ALA A 59 -9.68 -18.95 9.01
CA ALA A 59 -9.43 -18.25 10.26
C ALA A 59 -7.92 -18.12 10.52
N LEU A 60 -7.46 -16.89 10.77
CA LEU A 60 -6.07 -16.60 11.12
C LEU A 60 -5.92 -16.61 12.64
N LYS A 61 -5.04 -17.47 13.16
CA LYS A 61 -4.78 -17.62 14.59
C LYS A 61 -3.32 -17.30 14.95
N ARG A 62 -3.10 -16.65 16.08
CA ARG A 62 -1.78 -16.41 16.71
C ARG A 62 -1.87 -16.76 18.18
N GLY A 63 -0.95 -17.62 18.67
CA GLY A 63 -0.94 -18.05 20.07
C GLY A 63 -2.27 -18.68 20.50
N GLY A 64 -2.90 -19.48 19.62
CA GLY A 64 -4.20 -20.12 19.86
C GLY A 64 -5.42 -19.21 19.74
N ARG A 65 -5.25 -17.88 19.64
CA ARG A 65 -6.35 -16.92 19.53
C ARG A 65 -6.60 -16.51 18.09
N LYS A 66 -7.86 -16.42 17.69
CA LYS A 66 -8.24 -15.87 16.38
C LYS A 66 -7.98 -14.37 16.38
N VAL A 67 -7.21 -13.92 15.40
CA VAL A 67 -6.84 -12.49 15.22
C VAL A 67 -7.40 -11.91 13.91
N GLY A 68 -8.02 -12.76 13.08
CA GLY A 68 -8.47 -12.34 11.76
C GLY A 68 -8.80 -13.49 10.83
N TYR A 69 -8.62 -13.26 9.54
CA TYR A 69 -8.69 -14.28 8.50
C TYR A 69 -7.58 -14.09 7.46
N ARG A 70 -7.31 -15.15 6.70
CA ARG A 70 -6.53 -15.10 5.47
C ARG A 70 -7.43 -15.45 4.28
N LEU A 71 -7.25 -14.77 3.16
CA LEU A 71 -8.10 -14.86 1.97
C LEU A 71 -7.26 -15.27 0.75
N ASP A 72 -7.75 -16.22 -0.06
CA ASP A 72 -7.18 -16.50 -1.37
C ASP A 72 -7.68 -15.48 -2.40
N GLY A 73 -7.21 -14.23 -2.25
CA GLY A 73 -7.64 -13.07 -3.04
C GLY A 73 -6.65 -11.92 -2.93
N THR A 74 -6.99 -10.76 -3.49
CA THR A 74 -6.14 -9.58 -3.48
C THR A 74 -6.23 -8.79 -2.16
N PRO A 75 -5.32 -7.84 -1.91
CA PRO A 75 -5.45 -6.90 -0.78
C PRO A 75 -6.76 -6.09 -0.83
N ALA A 76 -7.20 -5.68 -2.01
CA ALA A 76 -8.48 -4.97 -2.18
C ALA A 76 -9.68 -5.88 -1.88
N ASP A 77 -9.64 -7.15 -2.28
CA ASP A 77 -10.66 -8.14 -1.92
C ASP A 77 -10.73 -8.32 -0.39
N CYS A 78 -9.59 -8.30 0.30
CA CYS A 78 -9.55 -8.36 1.76
C CYS A 78 -10.30 -7.18 2.39
N VAL A 79 -10.06 -5.96 1.90
CA VAL A 79 -10.77 -4.76 2.38
C VAL A 79 -12.27 -4.88 2.09
N LYS A 80 -12.65 -5.20 0.85
CA LYS A 80 -14.07 -5.32 0.46
C LYS A 80 -14.80 -6.36 1.31
N LEU A 81 -14.22 -7.54 1.52
CA LEU A 81 -14.83 -8.60 2.31
C LEU A 81 -14.96 -8.21 3.79
N ALA A 82 -13.93 -7.57 4.36
CA ALA A 82 -13.95 -7.07 5.72
C ALA A 82 -15.09 -6.07 5.93
N LEU A 83 -15.19 -5.06 5.05
CA LEU A 83 -16.12 -3.95 5.21
C LEU A 83 -17.56 -4.31 4.85
N SER A 84 -17.77 -5.17 3.84
CA SER A 84 -19.12 -5.55 3.38
C SER A 84 -19.76 -6.63 4.24
N ARG A 85 -18.98 -7.60 4.75
CA ARG A 85 -19.54 -8.83 5.33
C ARG A 85 -19.09 -9.16 6.74
N LEU A 86 -17.79 -9.08 7.03
CA LEU A 86 -17.23 -9.58 8.30
C LEU A 86 -17.34 -8.58 9.44
N TYR A 87 -17.11 -7.30 9.16
CA TYR A 87 -16.97 -6.23 10.15
C TYR A 87 -17.77 -4.98 9.77
N ARG A 88 -18.92 -5.18 9.12
CA ARG A 88 -19.78 -4.10 8.62
C ARG A 88 -20.09 -3.07 9.72
N GLY A 89 -19.70 -1.82 9.49
CA GLY A 89 -19.90 -0.69 10.41
C GLY A 89 -19.10 -0.76 11.72
N GLN A 90 -18.12 -1.67 11.83
CA GLN A 90 -17.30 -1.84 13.03
C GLN A 90 -15.88 -1.28 12.85
N ILE A 91 -15.39 -1.18 11.60
CA ILE A 91 -14.04 -0.65 11.31
C ILE A 91 -14.06 0.88 11.31
N ALA A 92 -13.09 1.48 12.01
CA ALA A 92 -12.89 2.92 12.11
C ALA A 92 -11.68 3.44 11.31
N LEU A 93 -10.73 2.56 10.99
CA LEU A 93 -9.50 2.86 10.25
C LEU A 93 -8.99 1.59 9.59
N VAL A 94 -8.45 1.72 8.38
CA VAL A 94 -7.73 0.64 7.68
C VAL A 94 -6.25 1.01 7.58
N ILE A 95 -5.37 0.06 7.90
CA ILE A 95 -3.92 0.23 7.70
C ILE A 95 -3.41 -0.93 6.87
N SER A 96 -2.79 -0.61 5.73
CA SER A 96 -2.19 -1.57 4.81
C SER A 96 -0.67 -1.54 4.95
N GLY A 97 -0.04 -2.67 5.24
CA GLY A 97 1.42 -2.82 5.38
C GLY A 97 1.85 -3.58 6.65
N VAL A 98 3.09 -3.44 7.14
CA VAL A 98 4.19 -2.66 6.54
C VAL A 98 4.79 -3.40 5.35
N ASN A 99 4.71 -2.80 4.17
CA ASN A 99 5.30 -3.34 2.93
C ASN A 99 6.84 -3.31 2.99
N TRP A 100 7.50 -4.32 2.41
CA TRP A 100 8.92 -4.23 2.09
C TRP A 100 9.12 -3.59 0.71
N GLY A 101 9.86 -2.48 0.66
CA GLY A 101 10.01 -1.67 -0.54
C GLY A 101 9.13 -0.43 -0.49
N ALA A 102 9.68 0.70 -0.92
CA ALA A 102 8.96 1.97 -0.93
C ALA A 102 7.96 2.03 -2.08
N ASN A 103 6.76 2.55 -1.82
CA ASN A 103 5.73 2.82 -2.80
C ASN A 103 5.71 4.33 -3.06
N VAL A 104 6.61 4.81 -3.93
CA VAL A 104 6.78 6.22 -4.30
C VAL A 104 6.59 6.43 -5.80
N GLY A 105 6.28 7.66 -6.19
CA GLY A 105 6.14 8.02 -7.60
C GLY A 105 5.10 7.18 -8.34
N HIS A 106 5.42 6.70 -9.55
CA HIS A 106 4.49 5.92 -10.37
C HIS A 106 4.28 4.50 -9.85
N ASN A 107 5.19 3.98 -9.02
CA ASN A 107 5.10 2.62 -8.45
C ASN A 107 3.85 2.45 -7.58
N ILE A 108 3.31 3.55 -7.07
CA ILE A 108 2.03 3.60 -6.35
C ILE A 108 0.91 2.90 -7.13
N LEU A 109 0.88 3.01 -8.46
CA LEU A 109 -0.19 2.43 -9.30
C LEU A 109 -0.18 0.89 -9.30
N TYR A 110 0.98 0.28 -9.07
CA TYR A 110 1.16 -1.18 -9.07
C TYR A 110 1.17 -1.77 -7.64
N SER A 111 1.08 -0.92 -6.62
CA SER A 111 1.16 -1.32 -5.23
C SER A 111 -0.15 -1.91 -4.70
N GLY A 112 -0.11 -3.18 -4.27
CA GLY A 112 -1.23 -3.80 -3.55
C GLY A 112 -1.44 -3.17 -2.18
N THR A 113 -0.36 -2.81 -1.50
CA THR A 113 -0.41 -2.07 -0.23
C THR A 113 -1.16 -0.74 -0.38
N VAL A 114 -0.84 0.08 -1.38
CA VAL A 114 -1.55 1.35 -1.61
C VAL A 114 -2.96 1.11 -2.13
N GLY A 115 -3.16 0.16 -3.05
CA GLY A 115 -4.47 -0.22 -3.56
C GLY A 115 -5.48 -0.55 -2.46
N ALA A 116 -5.07 -1.33 -1.45
CA ALA A 116 -5.92 -1.63 -0.29
C ALA A 116 -6.29 -0.39 0.54
N ALA A 117 -5.35 0.54 0.75
CA ALA A 117 -5.64 1.77 1.49
C ALA A 117 -6.61 2.67 0.70
N LEU A 118 -6.43 2.78 -0.61
CA LEU A 118 -7.33 3.56 -1.44
C LEU A 118 -8.72 2.90 -1.59
N GLU A 119 -8.79 1.57 -1.61
CA GLU A 119 -10.06 0.82 -1.55
C GLU A 119 -10.86 1.18 -0.28
N ALA A 120 -10.18 1.26 0.87
CA ALA A 120 -10.82 1.67 2.12
C ALA A 120 -11.29 3.14 2.08
N ALA A 121 -10.49 4.04 1.49
CA ALA A 121 -10.86 5.44 1.29
C ALA A 121 -12.08 5.60 0.37
N MET A 122 -12.17 4.81 -0.70
CA MET A 122 -13.35 4.74 -1.58
C MET A 122 -14.60 4.24 -0.84
N CYS A 123 -14.42 3.35 0.13
CA CYS A 123 -15.48 2.88 1.02
C CYS A 123 -15.83 3.87 2.14
N GLY A 124 -15.25 5.08 2.15
CA GLY A 124 -15.54 6.15 3.10
C GLY A 124 -14.83 6.00 4.46
N LEU A 125 -13.80 5.15 4.56
CA LEU A 125 -12.99 5.02 5.77
C LEU A 125 -11.63 5.71 5.60
N PRO A 126 -11.12 6.39 6.63
CA PRO A 126 -9.74 6.85 6.60
C PRO A 126 -8.80 5.65 6.50
N ALA A 127 -7.69 5.83 5.78
CA ALA A 127 -6.76 4.74 5.52
C ALA A 127 -5.29 5.19 5.49
N ILE A 128 -4.40 4.27 5.83
CA ILE A 128 -2.94 4.46 5.76
C ILE A 128 -2.35 3.28 4.99
N ALA A 129 -1.59 3.55 3.94
CA ALA A 129 -0.62 2.61 3.38
C ALA A 129 0.75 2.92 3.99
N VAL A 130 1.43 1.93 4.56
CA VAL A 130 2.74 2.11 5.18
C VAL A 130 3.76 1.16 4.57
N SER A 131 4.89 1.72 4.14
CA SER A 131 5.95 1.02 3.44
C SER A 131 7.31 1.34 4.07
N LEU A 132 8.20 0.36 4.13
CA LEU A 132 9.58 0.51 4.59
C LEU A 132 10.50 0.49 3.38
N ARG A 133 11.28 1.56 3.18
CA ARG A 133 12.17 1.70 2.02
C ARG A 133 13.23 0.61 2.01
N ASP A 134 13.34 -0.11 0.90
CA ASP A 134 14.51 -0.94 0.65
C ASP A 134 15.70 -0.05 0.27
N GLU A 135 16.84 -0.26 0.92
CA GLU A 135 18.07 0.48 0.64
C GLU A 135 18.89 -0.30 -0.38
N ALA A 136 19.37 0.35 -1.45
CA ALA A 136 20.19 -0.33 -2.46
C ALA A 136 21.46 -0.98 -1.86
N ALA A 137 21.98 -0.43 -0.76
CA ALA A 137 23.10 -0.98 0.00
C ALA A 137 22.75 -2.24 0.82
N SER A 138 21.46 -2.58 0.95
CA SER A 138 21.02 -3.80 1.64
C SER A 138 21.44 -5.05 0.87
N GLY A 139 21.71 -4.95 -0.44
CA GLY A 139 21.99 -6.11 -1.29
C GLY A 139 20.86 -7.14 -1.25
N GLY A 140 19.61 -6.69 -1.06
CA GLY A 140 18.45 -7.57 -0.87
C GLY A 140 18.36 -8.22 0.53
N ARG A 141 19.12 -7.74 1.52
CA ARG A 141 18.98 -8.21 2.90
C ARG A 141 17.63 -7.82 3.47
N ALA A 142 17.05 -8.73 4.25
CA ALA A 142 15.75 -8.55 4.86
C ALA A 142 15.68 -7.23 5.68
N PRO A 143 14.55 -6.51 5.61
CA PRO A 143 14.37 -5.26 6.34
C PRO A 143 14.52 -5.45 7.85
N THR A 144 15.28 -4.56 8.48
CA THR A 144 15.62 -4.63 9.92
C THR A 144 14.73 -3.73 10.78
N HIS A 145 14.02 -2.76 10.19
CA HIS A 145 13.34 -1.69 10.93
C HIS A 145 11.82 -1.63 10.77
N TYR A 146 11.13 -2.77 10.56
CA TYR A 146 9.66 -2.82 10.59
C TYR A 146 9.04 -2.23 11.85
N ALA A 147 9.69 -2.39 13.01
CA ALA A 147 9.24 -1.80 14.27
C ALA A 147 9.19 -0.27 14.22
N THR A 148 10.12 0.37 13.49
CA THR A 148 10.12 1.82 13.28
C THR A 148 8.89 2.24 12.48
N ALA A 149 8.65 1.60 11.33
CA ALA A 149 7.49 1.89 10.48
C ALA A 149 6.15 1.61 11.18
N ALA A 150 6.04 0.51 11.93
CA ALA A 150 4.85 0.18 12.71
C ALA A 150 4.56 1.24 13.80
N ARG A 151 5.59 1.78 14.46
CA ARG A 151 5.43 2.88 15.42
C ARG A 151 4.96 4.17 14.76
N VAL A 152 5.47 4.47 13.56
CA VAL A 152 5.00 5.61 12.76
C VAL A 152 3.52 5.45 12.42
N ALA A 153 3.12 4.29 11.89
CA ALA A 153 1.73 3.99 11.58
C ALA A 153 0.81 4.11 12.80
N ARG A 154 1.24 3.63 13.98
CA ARG A 154 0.50 3.79 15.23
C ARG A 154 0.30 5.26 15.61
N ASN A 155 1.35 6.08 15.53
CA ASN A 155 1.25 7.50 15.89
C ASN A 155 0.28 8.24 14.96
N LEU A 156 0.33 7.95 13.66
CA LEU A 156 -0.64 8.48 12.69
C LEU A 156 -2.05 7.96 12.97
N ALA A 157 -2.20 6.68 13.30
CA ALA A 157 -3.49 6.08 13.65
C ALA A 157 -4.13 6.77 14.87
N VAL A 158 -3.37 7.12 15.90
CA VAL A 158 -3.89 7.89 17.05
C VAL A 158 -4.48 9.22 16.60
N ALA A 159 -3.74 9.98 15.78
CA ALA A 159 -4.19 11.28 15.28
C ALA A 159 -5.44 11.15 14.40
N ILE A 160 -5.46 10.17 13.48
CA ILE A 160 -6.57 9.95 12.55
C ILE A 160 -7.81 9.42 13.27
N LEU A 161 -7.65 8.52 14.25
CA LEU A 161 -8.79 8.06 15.06
C LEU A 161 -9.39 9.19 15.89
N ALA A 162 -8.61 10.21 16.25
CA ALA A 162 -9.09 11.38 16.99
C ALA A 162 -9.78 12.41 16.07
N SER A 163 -9.16 12.74 14.94
CA SER A 163 -9.53 13.90 14.11
C SER A 163 -10.07 13.56 12.72
N GLY A 164 -9.98 12.30 12.29
CA GLY A 164 -10.36 11.85 10.95
C GLY A 164 -9.37 12.26 9.85
N LEU A 165 -9.78 12.02 8.61
CA LEU A 165 -9.18 12.53 7.38
C LEU A 165 -10.29 13.11 6.49
N PRO A 166 -9.96 13.99 5.52
CA PRO A 166 -10.92 14.39 4.51
C PRO A 166 -11.53 13.16 3.79
N PRO A 167 -12.80 13.21 3.38
CA PRO A 167 -13.44 12.11 2.68
C PRO A 167 -12.67 11.67 1.43
N GLY A 168 -12.55 10.36 1.21
CA GLY A 168 -11.87 9.79 0.03
C GLY A 168 -10.35 9.90 0.03
N VAL A 169 -9.73 10.31 1.15
CA VAL A 169 -8.27 10.42 1.28
C VAL A 169 -7.67 9.21 2.01
N ALA A 170 -6.61 8.64 1.43
CA ALA A 170 -5.70 7.73 2.10
C ALA A 170 -4.32 8.38 2.25
N LEU A 171 -3.59 8.07 3.32
CA LEU A 171 -2.19 8.49 3.46
C LEU A 171 -1.26 7.39 2.93
N ASN A 172 -0.41 7.72 1.97
CA ASN A 172 0.72 6.88 1.58
C ASN A 172 1.95 7.31 2.37
N VAL A 173 2.45 6.41 3.22
CA VAL A 173 3.51 6.67 4.18
C VAL A 173 4.70 5.79 3.85
N ASN A 174 5.84 6.42 3.55
CA ASN A 174 7.09 5.71 3.32
C ASN A 174 8.08 6.07 4.42
N VAL A 175 8.71 5.05 5.00
CA VAL A 175 9.63 5.18 6.13
C VAL A 175 11.03 4.73 5.68
N PRO A 176 12.09 5.53 5.92
CA PRO A 176 13.46 5.08 5.73
C PRO A 176 13.75 3.83 6.56
N ASN A 177 14.51 2.86 6.04
CA ASN A 177 14.92 1.67 6.79
C ASN A 177 16.07 1.98 7.75
N LEU A 178 15.77 2.86 8.72
CA LEU A 178 16.70 3.37 9.71
C LEU A 178 16.13 3.15 11.12
N PRO A 179 16.99 3.08 12.15
CA PRO A 179 16.52 3.19 13.53
C PRO A 179 15.90 4.56 13.77
N ALA A 180 14.90 4.62 14.65
CA ALA A 180 14.10 5.84 14.87
C ALA A 180 14.92 7.10 15.21
N ARG A 181 16.09 6.96 15.84
CA ARG A 181 16.98 8.07 16.21
C ARG A 181 17.70 8.71 15.01
N GLU A 182 17.76 8.02 13.88
CA GLU A 182 18.45 8.46 12.66
C GLU A 182 17.48 9.00 11.60
N ILE A 183 16.17 8.94 11.86
CA ILE A 183 15.13 9.57 11.05
C ILE A 183 15.14 11.07 11.34
N ALA A 184 15.27 11.88 10.28
CA ALA A 184 15.40 13.33 10.37
C ALA A 184 14.08 14.07 10.66
N GLY A 185 12.94 13.38 10.59
CA GLY A 185 11.61 13.94 10.86
C GLY A 185 10.54 13.43 9.89
N PHE A 186 9.48 14.23 9.74
CA PHE A 186 8.35 13.97 8.85
C PHE A 186 8.30 15.04 7.75
N GLY A 187 7.98 14.64 6.52
CA GLY A 187 7.68 15.52 5.41
C GLY A 187 6.28 15.25 4.86
N LEU A 188 5.46 16.28 4.74
CA LEU A 188 4.26 16.22 3.90
C LEU A 188 4.69 16.38 2.44
N THR A 189 4.38 15.36 1.65
CA THR A 189 4.95 15.19 0.31
C THR A 189 3.88 15.14 -0.76
N ARG A 190 4.34 15.31 -2.00
CA ARG A 190 3.61 15.07 -3.24
C ARG A 190 4.17 13.81 -3.88
N GLN A 191 3.32 13.10 -4.61
CA GLN A 191 3.75 11.97 -5.43
C GLN A 191 4.82 12.43 -6.44
N GLY A 192 5.99 11.79 -6.40
CA GLY A 192 7.05 11.99 -7.37
C GLY A 192 6.80 11.32 -8.71
N ARG A 193 7.86 11.13 -9.49
CA ARG A 193 7.82 10.47 -10.81
C ARG A 193 8.81 9.31 -10.93
N GLU A 194 9.32 8.81 -9.79
CA GLU A 194 10.15 7.61 -9.79
C GLU A 194 9.37 6.44 -10.42
N THR A 195 10.07 5.67 -11.25
CA THR A 195 9.54 4.47 -11.92
C THR A 195 10.59 3.35 -11.87
N TYR A 196 10.17 2.12 -12.17
CA TYR A 196 11.09 1.04 -12.49
C TYR A 196 11.18 0.86 -14.01
N VAL A 197 12.36 0.46 -14.48
CA VAL A 197 12.55 -0.11 -15.82
C VAL A 197 12.76 -1.60 -15.64
N ASP A 198 11.74 -2.37 -16.00
CA ASP A 198 11.75 -3.83 -15.87
C ASP A 198 12.71 -4.48 -16.87
N LEU A 199 13.41 -5.51 -16.40
CA LEU A 199 14.30 -6.37 -17.15
C LEU A 199 13.63 -7.72 -17.36
N PHE A 200 13.46 -8.10 -18.63
CA PHE A 200 12.88 -9.39 -18.99
C PHE A 200 13.94 -10.31 -19.58
N GLU A 201 13.99 -11.53 -19.08
CA GLU A 201 14.75 -12.62 -19.70
C GLU A 201 13.82 -13.49 -20.54
N MET A 202 14.29 -13.84 -21.75
CA MET A 202 13.57 -14.70 -22.67
C MET A 202 14.30 -16.04 -22.77
N THR A 203 13.63 -17.11 -22.36
CA THR A 203 14.16 -18.47 -22.47
C THR A 203 13.28 -19.28 -23.41
N ARG A 204 13.88 -19.88 -24.44
CA ARG A 204 13.18 -20.88 -25.25
C ARG A 204 12.97 -22.13 -24.42
N SER A 205 11.72 -22.54 -24.28
CA SER A 205 11.36 -23.76 -23.54
C SER A 205 10.68 -24.75 -24.47
N GLY A 206 11.05 -26.02 -24.35
CA GLY A 206 10.39 -27.13 -25.02
C GLY A 206 11.31 -27.94 -25.92
N SER A 207 10.76 -29.03 -26.47
CA SER A 207 11.42 -29.89 -27.44
C SER A 207 11.79 -29.12 -28.71
N PRO A 208 12.78 -29.58 -29.50
CA PRO A 208 13.05 -29.01 -30.82
C PRO A 208 11.76 -28.92 -31.65
N GLY A 209 11.35 -27.70 -32.03
CA GLY A 209 10.10 -27.41 -32.74
C GLY A 209 8.99 -26.75 -31.93
N ALA A 210 9.14 -26.60 -30.60
CA ALA A 210 8.23 -25.80 -29.80
C ALA A 210 8.45 -24.30 -30.06
N ASP A 211 7.43 -23.60 -30.57
CA ASP A 211 7.46 -22.15 -30.83
C ASP A 211 7.07 -21.33 -29.58
N THR A 212 7.48 -21.79 -28.40
CA THR A 212 7.13 -21.15 -27.12
C THR A 212 8.36 -20.53 -26.48
N THR A 213 8.28 -19.23 -26.24
CA THR A 213 9.28 -18.46 -25.49
C THR A 213 8.70 -18.07 -24.14
N LEU A 214 9.39 -18.44 -23.06
CA LEU A 214 9.05 -17.97 -21.72
C LEU A 214 9.67 -16.60 -21.51
N CYS A 215 8.89 -15.66 -20.98
CA CYS A 215 9.35 -14.33 -20.60
C CYS A 215 9.24 -14.20 -19.08
N THR A 216 10.38 -14.04 -18.41
CA THR A 216 10.44 -13.89 -16.95
C THR A 216 10.84 -12.45 -16.63
N ASN A 217 10.04 -11.75 -15.81
CA ASN A 217 10.44 -10.46 -15.25
C ASN A 217 11.47 -10.72 -14.12
N LEU A 218 12.67 -10.20 -14.27
CA LEU A 218 13.76 -10.32 -13.30
C LEU A 218 13.80 -9.16 -12.29
N GLY A 219 12.76 -8.32 -12.28
CA GLY A 219 12.72 -7.04 -11.59
C GLY A 219 13.28 -5.93 -12.48
N GLY A 220 13.77 -4.86 -11.88
CA GLY A 220 14.24 -3.72 -12.66
C GLY A 220 15.08 -2.76 -11.84
N GLU A 221 15.61 -1.75 -12.52
CA GLU A 221 16.33 -0.66 -11.87
C GLU A 221 15.40 0.51 -11.57
N ARG A 222 15.62 1.15 -10.41
CA ARG A 222 14.93 2.37 -10.03
C ARG A 222 15.43 3.52 -10.91
N VAL A 223 14.51 4.16 -11.61
CA VAL A 223 14.78 5.37 -12.38
C VAL A 223 14.16 6.55 -11.65
N SER A 224 15.00 7.28 -10.93
CA SER A 224 14.61 8.53 -10.29
C SER A 224 14.35 9.60 -11.34
N SER A 225 13.37 10.45 -11.08
CA SER A 225 13.10 11.58 -11.96
C SER A 225 14.21 12.63 -11.86
N ARG A 226 14.42 13.45 -12.90
CA ARG A 226 15.34 14.61 -12.83
C ARG A 226 14.83 15.75 -11.93
N GLN A 227 13.68 15.57 -11.27
CA GLN A 227 13.10 16.59 -10.41
C GLN A 227 13.84 16.63 -9.07
N THR A 228 14.03 17.84 -8.54
CA THR A 228 14.82 18.08 -7.32
C THR A 228 14.00 18.71 -6.19
N SER A 229 12.68 18.83 -6.37
CA SER A 229 11.81 19.44 -5.36
C SER A 229 11.82 18.62 -4.07
N GLN A 230 12.08 19.26 -2.94
CA GLN A 230 12.07 18.64 -1.62
C GLN A 230 10.67 18.19 -1.17
N LEU A 231 9.62 18.60 -1.89
CA LEU A 231 8.26 18.16 -1.65
C LEU A 231 7.96 16.76 -2.21
N LEU A 232 8.86 16.15 -2.99
CA LEU A 232 8.62 14.84 -3.58
C LEU A 232 8.92 13.71 -2.58
N ASP A 233 8.13 12.65 -2.67
CA ASP A 233 8.17 11.50 -1.77
C ASP A 233 9.51 10.76 -1.78
N ASP A 234 10.08 10.49 -2.96
CA ASP A 234 11.39 9.87 -3.14
C ASP A 234 12.53 10.75 -2.59
N ILE A 235 12.48 12.06 -2.83
CA ILE A 235 13.46 13.03 -2.35
C ILE A 235 13.42 13.15 -0.82
N ALA A 236 12.23 13.18 -0.21
CA ALA A 236 12.09 13.20 1.25
C ALA A 236 12.75 11.96 1.89
N LEU A 237 12.54 10.77 1.31
CA LEU A 237 13.18 9.55 1.79
C LEU A 237 14.71 9.58 1.63
N ASN A 238 15.24 10.16 0.54
CA ASN A 238 16.69 10.34 0.36
C ASN A 238 17.30 11.24 1.45
N ASN A 239 16.52 12.19 1.96
CA ASN A 239 16.88 13.09 3.05
C ASN A 239 16.57 12.51 4.45
N ARG A 240 16.35 11.19 4.55
CA ARG A 240 16.03 10.49 5.81
C ARG A 240 14.77 10.98 6.51
N LEU A 241 13.85 11.61 5.78
CA LEU A 241 12.53 12.00 6.29
C LEU A 241 11.52 10.86 6.05
N ILE A 242 10.54 10.75 6.93
CA ILE A 242 9.32 9.98 6.66
C ILE A 242 8.48 10.77 5.67
N SER A 243 8.16 10.17 4.53
CA SER A 243 7.29 10.74 3.52
C SER A 243 5.83 10.43 3.84
N ILE A 244 4.96 11.44 3.83
CA ILE A 244 3.51 11.32 4.01
C ILE A 244 2.83 12.05 2.85
N THR A 245 2.33 11.28 1.89
CA THR A 245 1.61 11.80 0.73
C THR A 245 0.11 11.51 0.88
N PRO A 246 -0.77 12.53 1.00
CA PRO A 246 -2.21 12.31 0.89
C PRO A 246 -2.56 11.97 -0.56
N LEU A 247 -3.24 10.84 -0.76
CA LEU A 247 -3.69 10.35 -2.06
C LEU A 247 -5.21 10.30 -2.13
N HIS A 248 -5.73 10.50 -3.34
CA HIS A 248 -7.13 10.27 -3.70
C HIS A 248 -7.21 9.53 -5.04
N GLN A 249 -8.36 8.95 -5.35
CA GLN A 249 -8.59 8.08 -6.51
C GLN A 249 -9.07 8.81 -7.78
N ASN A 250 -9.29 10.12 -7.71
CA ASN A 250 -9.64 10.91 -8.89
C ASN A 250 -8.40 11.16 -9.75
N LEU A 251 -8.28 10.43 -10.86
CA LEU A 251 -7.19 10.54 -11.83
C LEU A 251 -7.45 11.56 -12.95
N THR A 252 -8.53 12.33 -12.85
CA THR A 252 -8.88 13.35 -13.83
C THR A 252 -7.76 14.40 -13.93
N CYS A 253 -7.23 14.60 -15.14
CA CYS A 253 -6.29 15.66 -15.42
C CYS A 253 -7.05 16.94 -15.73
N GLU A 254 -7.37 17.73 -14.70
CA GLU A 254 -8.19 18.95 -14.81
C GLU A 254 -7.66 19.91 -15.89
N SER A 255 -6.34 20.11 -15.96
CA SER A 255 -5.72 20.98 -16.97
C SER A 255 -5.92 20.50 -18.41
N ALA A 256 -6.18 19.21 -18.62
CA ALA A 256 -6.45 18.66 -19.95
C ALA A 256 -7.92 18.86 -20.38
N ILE A 257 -8.84 19.06 -19.44
CA ILE A 257 -10.27 19.27 -19.76
C ILE A 257 -10.44 20.54 -20.59
N ASP A 258 -9.86 21.65 -20.15
CA ASP A 258 -9.97 22.93 -20.84
C ASP A 258 -9.32 22.87 -22.23
N LEU A 259 -8.14 22.24 -22.32
CA LEU A 259 -7.45 22.05 -23.60
C LEU A 259 -8.30 21.22 -24.59
N LEU A 260 -8.88 20.10 -24.14
CA LEU A 260 -9.70 19.25 -24.99
C LEU A 260 -11.01 19.93 -25.37
N ARG A 261 -11.58 20.77 -24.51
CA ARG A 261 -12.77 21.57 -24.84
C ARG A 261 -12.50 22.48 -26.03
N GLU A 262 -11.37 23.18 -26.02
CA GLU A 262 -10.98 24.07 -27.11
C GLU A 262 -10.73 23.29 -28.41
N GLN A 263 -10.04 22.14 -28.32
CA GLN A 263 -9.66 21.34 -29.48
C GLN A 263 -10.83 20.58 -30.12
N LEU A 264 -11.74 20.04 -29.30
CA LEU A 264 -12.84 19.19 -29.77
C LEU A 264 -14.10 19.98 -30.12
N GLY A 265 -14.14 21.29 -29.85
CA GLY A 265 -15.27 22.16 -30.18
C GLY A 265 -16.52 21.86 -29.34
N ARG A 266 -17.62 21.42 -29.98
CA ARG A 266 -18.98 21.26 -29.37
C ARG A 266 -19.09 20.08 -28.37
N VAL A 267 -18.15 19.96 -27.44
CA VAL A 267 -18.23 18.98 -26.35
C VAL A 267 -18.82 19.65 -25.10
N ARG A 268 -19.84 19.00 -24.51
CA ARG A 268 -20.45 19.45 -23.26
C ARG A 268 -19.67 18.87 -22.07
N ILE A 269 -19.24 19.72 -21.15
CA ILE A 269 -18.70 19.29 -19.85
C ILE A 269 -19.88 18.82 -18.97
N VAL A 270 -19.76 17.63 -18.37
CA VAL A 270 -20.77 17.00 -17.49
C VAL A 270 -20.18 16.71 -16.12
#